data_AF-A0AAP6DBR4-F1
#
_entry.id   AF-A0AAP6DBR4-F1
#
_cell.length_a   1.000
_cell.length_b   1.000
_cell.length_c   1.000
_cell.angle_alpha   90.00
_cell.angle_beta   90.00
_cell.angle_gamma   90.00
#
_symmetry.space_group_name_H-M   'P 1'
#
loop_
_entity.id
_entity.type
_entity.pdbx_description
1 polymer ?
#
loop_
_entity_poly.entity_id
_entity_poly.type
_entity_poly.pdbx_seq_one_letter_code
_entity_poly.pdbx_strand_id
1 'polypeptide(L)'
;MNIKPLVVSVLGSVLLAGCATAPPKQQDNLCEIFREKSGWYDDAKNMEKEWGTPIHVAMAIIKQESSFRHDAKPPKDYVLGFIPWGRVSSAYGYAQAQDPAWDDFQDSTG
;
A
#
# COMPACT_ATOMS: atom_id res chain seq x y z
N MET A 1 39.94 16.52 -22.15
CA MET A 1 38.83 15.59 -21.84
C MET A 1 37.64 16.44 -21.41
N ASN A 2 36.56 16.47 -22.20
CA ASN A 2 35.43 17.37 -21.95
C ASN A 2 34.53 16.77 -20.85
N ILE A 3 34.66 17.28 -19.62
CA ILE A 3 34.05 16.71 -18.40
C ILE A 3 32.55 17.07 -18.25
N LYS A 4 32.11 18.12 -18.96
CA LYS A 4 30.74 18.65 -18.94
C LYS A 4 29.63 17.61 -19.23
N PRO A 5 29.71 16.77 -20.30
CA PRO A 5 28.67 15.77 -20.57
C PRO A 5 28.57 14.70 -19.47
N LEU A 6 29.68 14.36 -18.82
CA LEU A 6 29.70 13.38 -17.73
C LEU A 6 29.02 13.94 -16.47
N VAL A 7 29.25 15.21 -16.14
CA VAL A 7 28.58 15.90 -15.02
C VAL A 7 27.07 16.01 -15.25
N VAL A 8 26.63 16.34 -16.48
CA VAL A 8 25.20 16.44 -16.83
C VAL A 8 24.49 15.08 -16.71
N SER A 9 25.14 14.00 -17.15
CA SER A 9 24.57 12.64 -17.09
C SER A 9 24.43 12.13 -15.66
N VAL A 10 25.44 12.36 -14.81
CA VAL A 10 25.39 11.98 -13.38
C VAL A 10 24.33 12.79 -12.64
N LEU A 11 24.25 14.11 -12.87
CA LEU A 11 23.24 14.96 -12.26
C LEU A 11 21.81 14.56 -12.67
N GLY A 12 21.61 14.21 -13.95
CA GLY A 12 20.33 13.68 -14.44
C GLY A 12 19.92 12.36 -13.78
N SER A 13 20.88 11.47 -13.52
CA SER A 13 20.63 10.18 -12.88
C SER A 13 20.20 10.32 -11.41
N VAL A 14 20.77 11.29 -10.69
CA VAL A 14 20.41 11.58 -9.28
C VAL A 14 18.99 12.14 -9.19
N LEU A 15 18.54 12.93 -10.17
CA LEU A 15 17.19 13.48 -10.21
C LEU A 15 16.10 12.40 -10.41
N LEU A 16 16.48 11.20 -10.86
CA LEU A 16 15.57 10.07 -11.06
C LEU A 16 15.56 9.09 -9.87
N ALA A 17 16.35 9.34 -8.83
CA ALA A 17 16.34 8.51 -7.63
C ALA A 17 15.10 8.82 -6.78
N GLY A 18 14.22 7.82 -6.62
CA GLY A 18 13.04 7.89 -5.77
C GLY A 18 13.04 6.80 -4.70
N CYS A 19 12.42 7.07 -3.55
CA CYS A 19 12.19 6.09 -2.50
C CYS A 19 10.84 5.42 -2.72
N ALA A 20 10.79 4.08 -2.63
CA ALA A 20 9.56 3.32 -2.61
C ALA A 20 9.57 2.37 -1.42
N THR A 21 8.46 2.31 -0.69
CA THR A 21 8.31 1.38 0.42
C THR A 21 7.90 0.01 -0.11
N ALA A 22 8.80 -0.96 0.01
CA ALA A 22 8.48 -2.36 -0.27
C ALA A 22 7.59 -2.95 0.84
N PRO A 23 6.65 -3.85 0.49
CA PRO A 23 5.92 -4.66 1.47
C PRO A 23 6.87 -5.49 2.35
N PRO A 24 6.44 -5.90 3.56
CA PRO A 24 7.24 -6.74 4.45
C PRO A 24 7.65 -8.06 3.77
N LYS A 25 8.86 -8.53 4.06
CA LYS A 25 9.40 -9.75 3.43
C LYS A 25 8.78 -11.03 3.98
N GLN A 26 8.60 -11.10 5.30
CA GLN A 26 8.04 -12.26 6.00
C GLN A 26 6.60 -11.98 6.41
N GLN A 27 5.69 -12.07 5.46
CA GLN A 27 4.30 -11.67 5.66
C GLN A 27 3.48 -12.64 6.53
N ASP A 28 4.00 -13.83 6.80
CA ASP A 28 3.31 -14.85 7.60
C ASP A 28 3.72 -14.79 9.09
N ASN A 29 4.66 -13.91 9.44
CA ASN A 29 5.12 -13.69 10.80
C ASN A 29 4.95 -12.23 11.22
N LEU A 30 3.90 -11.96 11.99
CA LEU A 30 3.57 -10.61 12.44
C LEU A 30 4.70 -9.94 13.25
N CYS A 31 5.43 -10.71 14.06
CA CYS A 31 6.55 -10.18 14.84
C CYS A 31 7.70 -9.71 13.93
N GLU A 32 7.96 -10.43 12.84
CA GLU A 32 8.98 -10.02 11.84
C GLU A 32 8.54 -8.78 11.07
N ILE A 33 7.25 -8.64 10.76
CA ILE A 33 6.71 -7.43 10.14
C ILE A 33 6.98 -6.22 11.03
N PHE A 34 6.68 -6.30 12.33
CA PHE A 34 6.94 -5.19 13.25
C PHE A 34 8.43 -4.96 13.51
N ARG A 35 9.29 -5.97 13.40
CA ARG A 35 10.75 -5.78 13.47
C ARG A 35 11.27 -5.04 12.23
N GLU A 36 10.75 -5.36 11.05
CA GLU A 36 11.14 -4.72 9.78
C GLU A 36 10.55 -3.30 9.65
N LYS A 37 9.29 -3.12 10.06
CA LYS A 37 8.51 -1.88 9.96
C LYS A 37 8.05 -1.44 11.35
N SER A 38 8.99 -1.03 12.20
CA SER A 38 8.71 -0.70 13.62
C SER A 38 7.58 0.30 13.83
N GLY A 39 7.45 1.31 12.97
CA GLY A 39 6.37 2.30 13.07
C GLY A 39 4.96 1.69 12.96
N TRP A 40 4.80 0.57 12.27
CA TRP A 40 3.51 -0.09 12.12
C TRP A 40 2.95 -0.64 13.44
N TYR A 41 3.82 -0.97 14.40
CA TYR A 41 3.35 -1.41 15.70
C TYR A 41 2.66 -0.27 16.46
N ASP A 42 3.25 0.93 16.41
CA ASP A 42 2.68 2.11 17.04
C ASP A 42 1.36 2.51 16.35
N ASP A 43 1.32 2.48 15.02
CA ASP A 43 0.10 2.73 14.23
C ASP A 43 -1.01 1.72 14.57
N ALA A 44 -0.67 0.43 14.62
CA ALA A 44 -1.63 -0.62 14.95
C ALA A 44 -2.15 -0.49 16.39
N LYS A 45 -1.28 -0.11 17.33
CA LYS A 45 -1.67 0.14 18.73
C LYS A 45 -2.56 1.38 18.86
N ASN A 46 -2.31 2.42 18.09
CA ASN A 46 -3.17 3.61 18.05
C ASN A 46 -4.55 3.25 17.50
N MET A 47 -4.60 2.48 16.41
CA MET A 47 -5.85 1.97 15.83
C MET A 47 -6.62 1.09 16.84
N GLU A 48 -5.94 0.19 17.55
CA GLU A 48 -6.55 -0.64 18.60
C GLU A 48 -7.13 0.23 19.73
N LYS A 49 -6.42 1.27 20.15
CA LYS A 49 -6.90 2.20 21.20
C LYS A 49 -8.13 3.00 20.76
N GLU A 50 -8.17 3.42 19.50
CA GLU A 50 -9.24 4.25 18.96
C GLU A 50 -10.49 3.44 18.62
N TRP A 51 -10.31 2.28 17.98
CA TRP A 51 -11.41 1.48 17.40
C TRP A 51 -11.70 0.18 18.14
N GLY A 52 -10.84 -0.24 19.08
CA GLY A 52 -10.98 -1.49 19.85
C GLY A 52 -10.66 -2.78 19.08
N THR A 53 -10.34 -2.69 17.79
CA THR A 53 -9.99 -3.85 16.96
C THR A 53 -8.63 -4.41 17.38
N PRO A 54 -8.53 -5.70 17.77
CA PRO A 54 -7.25 -6.28 18.15
C PRO A 54 -6.22 -6.21 17.02
N ILE A 55 -4.98 -5.85 17.34
CA ILE A 55 -3.90 -5.64 16.34
C ILE A 55 -3.76 -6.81 15.36
N HIS A 56 -3.77 -8.04 15.87
CA HIS A 56 -3.60 -9.23 15.04
C HIS A 56 -4.76 -9.45 14.06
N VAL A 57 -5.98 -9.05 14.40
CA VAL A 57 -7.15 -9.15 13.52
C VAL A 57 -7.03 -8.15 12.38
N ALA A 58 -6.74 -6.89 12.68
CA ALA A 58 -6.53 -5.87 11.65
C ALA A 58 -5.39 -6.25 10.70
N MET A 59 -4.27 -6.74 11.25
CA MET A 59 -3.13 -7.18 10.44
C MET A 59 -3.45 -8.41 9.58
N ALA A 60 -4.29 -9.34 10.06
CA ALA A 60 -4.77 -10.47 9.27
C ALA A 60 -5.67 -10.03 8.11
N ILE A 61 -6.55 -9.04 8.33
CA ILE A 61 -7.37 -8.45 7.26
C ILE A 61 -6.48 -7.80 6.21
N ILE A 62 -5.51 -6.97 6.61
CA ILE A 62 -4.58 -6.31 5.68
C ILE A 62 -3.78 -7.35 4.87
N LYS A 63 -3.36 -8.45 5.50
CA LYS A 63 -2.68 -9.55 4.82
C LYS A 63 -3.58 -10.19 3.76
N GLN A 64 -4.83 -10.50 4.11
CA GLN A 64 -5.76 -11.16 3.22
C GLN A 64 -6.21 -10.27 2.05
N GLU A 65 -6.51 -9.01 2.33
CA GLU A 65 -7.06 -8.09 1.35
C GLU A 65 -5.99 -7.53 0.40
N SER A 66 -4.83 -7.15 0.93
CA SER A 66 -3.84 -6.41 0.14
C SER A 66 -2.44 -7.02 0.16
N SER A 67 -2.19 -8.05 0.98
CA SER A 67 -0.85 -8.59 1.21
C SER A 67 0.17 -7.50 1.60
N PHE A 68 -0.27 -6.57 2.45
CA PHE A 68 0.51 -5.43 2.92
C PHE A 68 0.96 -4.47 1.81
N ARG A 69 0.21 -4.38 0.71
CA ARG A 69 0.42 -3.38 -0.34
C ARG A 69 -0.48 -2.18 -0.11
N HIS A 70 0.13 -1.01 0.01
CA HIS A 70 -0.59 0.26 0.20
C HIS A 70 -1.40 0.69 -1.03
N ASP A 71 -0.99 0.27 -2.23
CA ASP A 71 -1.58 0.64 -3.52
C ASP A 71 -2.28 -0.53 -4.21
N ALA A 72 -2.72 -1.52 -3.43
CA ALA A 72 -3.44 -2.67 -3.96
C ALA A 72 -4.67 -2.22 -4.78
N LYS A 73 -4.80 -2.81 -5.97
CA LYS A 73 -5.88 -2.53 -6.92
C LYS A 73 -6.39 -3.84 -7.53
N PRO A 74 -7.72 -3.99 -7.68
CA PRO A 74 -8.36 -5.15 -8.29
C PRO A 74 -7.90 -5.38 -9.74
N PRO A 75 -8.00 -6.61 -10.28
CA PRO A 75 -7.66 -6.88 -11.67
C PRO A 75 -8.46 -6.01 -12.65
N LYS A 76 -7.88 -5.77 -13.82
CA LYS A 76 -8.56 -5.06 -14.91
C LYS A 76 -9.48 -5.99 -15.67
N ASP A 77 -10.59 -5.45 -16.13
CA ASP A 77 -11.45 -6.10 -17.10
C ASP A 77 -11.01 -5.78 -18.53
N TYR A 78 -11.10 -6.79 -19.39
CA TYR A 78 -10.68 -6.71 -20.78
C TYR A 78 -11.83 -7.11 -21.71
N VAL A 79 -12.14 -6.22 -22.66
CA VAL A 79 -13.04 -6.50 -23.77
C VAL A 79 -12.24 -7.16 -24.90
N LEU A 80 -12.80 -8.21 -25.49
CA LEU A 80 -12.17 -9.02 -26.55
C LEU A 80 -10.80 -9.63 -26.16
N GLY A 81 -10.49 -9.69 -24.86
CA GLY A 81 -9.26 -10.30 -24.33
C GLY A 81 -8.02 -9.39 -24.33
N PHE A 82 -8.10 -8.15 -24.84
CA PHE A 82 -6.94 -7.24 -24.88
C PHE A 82 -7.25 -5.74 -24.74
N ILE A 83 -8.51 -5.31 -24.88
CA ILE A 83 -8.87 -3.89 -24.73
C ILE A 83 -9.24 -3.62 -23.27
N PRO A 84 -8.45 -2.85 -22.49
CA PRO A 84 -8.75 -2.58 -21.09
C PRO A 84 -10.02 -1.72 -20.99
N TRP A 85 -11.04 -2.23 -20.31
CA TRP A 85 -12.34 -1.55 -20.15
C TRP A 85 -12.50 -0.89 -18.79
N GLY A 86 -11.81 -1.39 -17.77
CA GLY A 86 -11.93 -0.87 -16.41
C GLY A 86 -11.29 -1.81 -15.39
N ARG A 87 -11.65 -1.64 -14.12
CA ARG A 87 -11.38 -2.62 -13.05
C ARG A 87 -12.70 -3.22 -12.59
N VAL A 88 -12.63 -4.43 -12.06
CA VAL A 88 -13.79 -5.17 -11.55
C VAL A 88 -14.51 -4.45 -10.42
N SER A 89 -13.80 -3.62 -9.65
CA SER A 89 -14.36 -2.80 -8.59
C SER A 89 -13.49 -1.57 -8.31
N SER A 90 -14.02 -0.62 -7.54
CA SER A 90 -13.29 0.55 -7.06
C SER A 90 -12.42 0.28 -5.83
N ALA A 91 -12.43 -0.95 -5.31
CA ALA A 91 -11.71 -1.33 -4.10
C ALA A 91 -10.23 -0.90 -4.12
N TYR A 92 -9.74 -0.31 -3.03
CA TYR A 92 -8.39 0.25 -3.00
C TYR A 92 -7.67 0.10 -1.65
N GLY A 93 -6.35 -0.06 -1.72
CA GLY A 93 -5.44 0.07 -0.58
C GLY A 93 -5.46 -1.12 0.38
N TYR A 94 -5.03 -0.89 1.63
CA TYR A 94 -4.88 -1.97 2.63
C TYR A 94 -6.19 -2.68 2.96
N ALA A 95 -7.27 -1.91 3.11
CA ALA A 95 -8.58 -2.45 3.45
C ALA A 95 -9.35 -2.98 2.24
N GLN A 96 -8.86 -2.73 1.01
CA GLN A 96 -9.63 -2.97 -0.22
C GLN A 96 -11.06 -2.42 -0.13
N ALA A 97 -11.23 -1.26 0.52
CA ALA A 97 -12.52 -0.61 0.66
C ALA A 97 -12.99 -0.05 -0.69
N GLN A 98 -14.25 -0.29 -1.04
CA GLN A 98 -14.90 0.33 -2.19
C GLN A 98 -15.32 1.75 -1.85
N ASP A 99 -15.42 2.63 -2.85
CA ASP A 99 -15.82 4.03 -2.65
C ASP A 99 -17.07 4.18 -1.78
N PRO A 100 -18.19 3.43 -1.99
CA PRO A 100 -19.37 3.59 -1.14
C PRO A 100 -19.13 3.21 0.33
N ALA A 101 -18.31 2.18 0.58
CA ALA A 101 -18.00 1.75 1.94
C ALA A 101 -17.06 2.74 2.64
N TRP A 102 -16.19 3.41 1.87
CA TRP A 102 -15.34 4.46 2.38
C TRP A 102 -16.14 5.73 2.70
N ASP A 103 -17.08 6.11 1.83
CA ASP A 103 -17.99 7.24 2.05
C ASP A 103 -18.82 7.02 3.33
N ASP A 104 -19.43 5.84 3.50
CA ASP A 104 -20.18 5.49 4.72
C ASP A 104 -19.31 5.58 5.98
N PHE A 105 -18.05 5.13 5.90
CA PHE A 105 -17.11 5.23 7.01
C PHE A 105 -16.82 6.70 7.35
N GLN A 106 -16.54 7.53 6.35
CA GLN A 106 -16.26 8.96 6.56
C GLN A 106 -17.46 9.69 7.14
N ASP A 107 -18.67 9.40 6.69
CA ASP A 107 -19.91 10.01 7.22
C ASP A 107 -20.17 9.62 8.68
N SER A 108 -19.76 8.41 9.08
CA SER A 108 -19.94 7.93 10.46
C SER A 108 -18.85 8.37 11.45
N THR A 109 -17.69 8.77 10.96
CA THR A 109 -16.49 9.04 11.78
C THR A 109 -15.91 10.44 11.63
N GLY A 110 -16.37 11.22 10.63
CA GLY A 110 -15.93 12.57 10.29
C GLY A 110 -16.60 13.70 11.05
#